data_AF-G5BK61-F1
#
_entry.id   AF-G5BK61-F1
#
_cell.length_a   1.000
_cell.length_b   1.000
_cell.length_c   1.000
_cell.angle_alpha   90.00
_cell.angle_beta   90.00
_cell.angle_gamma   90.00
#
_symmetry.space_group_name_H-M   'P 1'
#
loop_
_entity.id
_entity.type
_entity.pdbx_description
1 polymer ?
#
loop_
_entity_poly.entity_id
_entity_poly.type
_entity_poly.pdbx_seq_one_letter_code
_entity_poly.pdbx_strand_id
1 'polypeptide(L)'
;MAFQPPPLPTESVFLFLNHFCLCASQKLGQRRDMSSWLARWFPKTPAKPVVAQKTPIKVELVAGKTYRWCACGRSKNQPFCDGSHFFQRTGLAPLKFKAQETSTVALCTCKATQRPPYCDGTHRSKPVQKAEVGTAL
;
A
#
# COMPACT_ATOMS: atom_id res chain seq x y z
N MET A 1 8.30 21.12 37.44
CA MET A 1 8.90 22.48 37.44
C MET A 1 8.82 23.00 36.01
N ALA A 2 8.00 24.03 35.83
CA ALA A 2 7.69 24.61 34.53
C ALA A 2 8.88 25.41 34.01
N PHE A 3 9.28 25.16 32.76
CA PHE A 3 10.23 26.00 32.04
C PHE A 3 9.46 27.09 31.30
N GLN A 4 9.62 28.35 31.74
CA GLN A 4 9.12 29.51 31.02
C GLN A 4 10.05 29.82 29.83
N PRO A 5 9.51 30.21 28.66
CA PRO A 5 10.32 30.72 27.56
C PRO A 5 10.75 32.19 27.81
N PRO A 6 11.95 32.62 27.33
CA PRO A 6 12.41 34.00 27.43
C PRO A 6 11.70 34.95 26.43
N PRO A 7 11.69 36.27 26.69
CA PRO A 7 10.86 37.24 25.97
C PRO A 7 11.43 37.62 24.59
N LEU A 8 10.51 37.95 23.66
CA LEU A 8 10.84 38.49 22.35
C LEU A 8 11.14 40.00 22.45
N PRO A 9 12.19 40.52 21.80
CA PRO A 9 12.41 41.94 21.70
C PRO A 9 11.58 42.58 20.58
N THR A 10 11.00 43.71 20.94
CA THR A 10 10.16 44.63 20.18
C THR A 10 10.97 45.56 19.29
N GLU A 11 10.38 45.89 18.13
CA GLU A 11 10.50 47.16 17.38
C GLU A 11 11.87 47.51 16.77
N SER A 12 11.89 47.64 15.44
CA SER A 12 12.52 48.81 14.82
C SER A 12 11.95 49.03 13.42
N VAL A 13 10.99 49.94 13.34
CA VAL A 13 10.57 50.61 12.11
C VAL A 13 11.73 51.47 11.63
N PHE A 14 12.26 51.17 10.44
CA PHE A 14 13.06 52.12 9.67
C PHE A 14 12.47 52.24 8.27
N LEU A 15 11.75 53.35 8.09
CA LEU A 15 11.39 53.91 6.79
C LEU A 15 12.67 54.28 6.04
N PHE A 16 12.96 53.63 4.91
CA PHE A 16 13.77 54.26 3.86
C PHE A 16 13.25 53.90 2.48
N LEU A 17 12.99 54.96 1.72
CA LEU A 17 12.46 55.04 0.37
C LEU A 17 13.46 54.54 -0.68
N ASN A 18 12.95 53.79 -1.65
CA ASN A 18 13.40 53.55 -3.04
C ASN A 18 14.75 54.12 -3.53
N HIS A 19 15.65 53.26 -4.02
CA HIS A 19 16.05 53.19 -5.45
C HIS A 19 16.93 51.96 -5.79
N PHE A 20 16.55 51.26 -6.87
CA PHE A 20 17.33 50.40 -7.81
C PHE A 20 18.76 49.93 -7.45
N CYS A 21 19.04 48.62 -7.63
CA CYS A 21 19.79 48.09 -8.79
C CYS A 21 19.91 46.55 -8.76
N LEU A 22 19.94 45.93 -9.94
CA LEU A 22 19.99 44.49 -10.20
C LEU A 22 21.31 43.80 -9.77
N CYS A 23 21.21 42.46 -9.73
CA CYS A 23 22.28 41.44 -9.79
C CYS A 23 22.93 41.01 -8.46
N ALA A 24 22.36 39.98 -7.83
CA ALA A 24 23.16 39.01 -7.09
C ALA A 24 22.53 37.60 -7.18
N SER A 25 23.23 36.79 -7.99
CA SER A 25 23.11 35.35 -8.16
C SER A 25 22.81 34.56 -6.88
N GLN A 26 21.72 33.79 -6.94
CA GLN A 26 21.65 32.38 -6.52
C GLN A 26 22.62 31.94 -5.42
N LYS A 27 22.20 31.96 -4.15
CA LYS A 27 22.57 30.91 -3.17
C LYS A 27 21.44 30.68 -2.17
N LEU A 28 20.31 30.15 -2.66
CA LEU A 28 19.41 29.42 -1.78
C LEU A 28 20.12 28.12 -1.38
N GLY A 29 20.53 28.07 -0.12
CA GLY A 29 21.24 26.96 0.49
C GLY A 29 20.58 25.62 0.17
N GLN A 30 21.39 24.69 -0.33
CA GLN A 30 21.03 23.29 -0.42
C GLN A 30 20.61 22.81 0.98
N ARG A 31 19.30 22.66 1.19
CA ARG A 31 18.78 21.75 2.22
C ARG A 31 19.29 20.36 1.86
N ARG A 32 20.34 19.90 2.53
CA ARG A 32 20.72 18.50 2.52
C ARG A 32 19.56 17.74 3.13
N ASP A 33 18.81 17.07 2.27
CA ASP A 33 17.70 16.21 2.63
C ASP A 33 18.21 15.07 3.52
N MET A 34 17.95 15.17 4.83
CA MET A 34 18.25 14.14 5.83
C MET A 34 17.43 12.85 5.64
N SER A 35 16.64 12.74 4.56
CA SER A 35 15.74 11.60 4.32
C SER A 35 16.36 10.48 3.45
N SER A 36 17.56 10.69 2.87
CA SER A 36 18.17 9.72 1.94
C SER A 36 18.69 8.44 2.60
N TRP A 37 19.14 8.48 3.87
CA TRP A 37 19.65 7.30 4.56
C TRP A 37 18.54 6.33 4.98
N LEU A 38 17.43 6.84 5.53
CA LEU A 38 16.28 5.99 5.93
C LEU A 38 15.54 5.42 4.72
N ALA A 39 15.51 6.14 3.59
CA ALA A 39 14.90 5.66 2.35
C ALA A 39 15.61 4.42 1.75
N ARG A 40 16.88 4.16 2.13
CA ARG A 40 17.63 2.97 1.70
C ARG A 40 17.09 1.67 2.33
N TRP A 41 16.49 1.74 3.52
CA TRP A 41 16.16 0.56 4.34
C TRP A 41 14.69 0.12 4.25
N PHE A 42 13.80 0.95 3.70
CA PHE A 42 12.40 0.62 3.54
C PHE A 42 12.01 0.75 2.06
N PRO A 43 11.89 -0.35 1.30
CA PRO A 43 11.35 -0.28 -0.06
C PRO A 43 9.93 0.27 0.02
N LYS A 44 9.72 1.46 -0.56
CA LYS A 44 8.48 2.23 -0.43
C LYS A 44 7.28 1.61 -1.16
N THR A 45 7.50 0.62 -2.01
CA THR A 45 6.48 0.10 -2.92
C THR A 45 6.18 -1.37 -2.64
N PRO A 46 4.91 -1.73 -2.37
CA PRO A 46 4.53 -3.13 -2.21
C PRO A 46 4.69 -3.88 -3.54
N ALA A 47 5.00 -5.17 -3.46
CA ALA A 47 5.06 -6.06 -4.60
C ALA A 47 3.67 -6.19 -5.26
N LYS A 48 3.65 -6.45 -6.57
CA LYS A 48 2.42 -6.79 -7.27
C LYS A 48 1.86 -8.15 -6.78
N PRO A 49 0.53 -8.31 -6.71
CA PRO A 49 -0.10 -9.62 -6.55
C PRO A 49 0.25 -10.56 -7.69
N VAL A 50 0.35 -11.85 -7.39
CA VAL A 50 0.56 -12.89 -8.41
C VAL A 50 -0.71 -13.69 -8.67
N VAL A 51 -0.85 -14.22 -9.89
CA VAL A 51 -1.96 -15.11 -10.24
C VAL A 51 -1.74 -16.46 -9.55
N ALA A 52 -2.45 -16.71 -8.44
CA ALA A 52 -2.31 -17.98 -7.72
C ALA A 52 -2.92 -19.14 -8.52
N GLN A 53 -4.11 -18.94 -9.07
CA GLN A 53 -4.81 -19.88 -9.94
C GLN A 53 -5.72 -19.12 -10.92
N LYS A 54 -6.06 -19.77 -12.04
CA LYS A 54 -6.95 -19.21 -13.07
C LYS A 54 -8.44 -19.54 -12.85
N THR A 55 -8.74 -20.33 -11.82
CA THR A 55 -10.11 -20.75 -11.46
C THR A 55 -10.41 -20.39 -10.01
N PRO A 56 -11.59 -19.84 -9.69
CA PRO A 56 -11.97 -19.53 -8.32
C PRO A 56 -12.19 -20.81 -7.50
N ILE A 57 -12.01 -20.71 -6.18
CA ILE A 57 -12.29 -21.82 -5.25
C ILE A 57 -13.65 -21.56 -4.58
N LYS A 58 -14.53 -22.56 -4.64
CA LYS A 58 -15.79 -22.55 -3.88
C LYS A 58 -15.49 -22.92 -2.43
N VAL A 59 -15.92 -22.09 -1.49
CA VAL A 59 -15.72 -22.31 -0.06
C VAL A 59 -17.04 -22.10 0.67
N GLU A 60 -17.34 -22.98 1.61
CA GLU A 60 -18.42 -22.79 2.57
C GLU A 60 -17.98 -21.78 3.64
N LEU A 61 -18.64 -20.62 3.65
CA LEU A 61 -18.46 -19.63 4.69
C LEU A 61 -19.51 -19.84 5.77
N VAL A 62 -19.14 -19.59 7.03
CA VAL A 62 -20.02 -19.68 8.19
C VAL A 62 -20.33 -18.26 8.68
N ALA A 63 -21.60 -17.94 8.85
CA ALA A 63 -22.06 -16.65 9.37
C ALA A 63 -21.33 -16.29 10.67
N GLY A 64 -20.89 -15.05 10.79
CA GLY A 64 -20.19 -14.55 11.97
C GLY A 64 -18.69 -14.89 12.03
N LYS A 65 -18.21 -15.86 11.24
CA LYS A 65 -16.78 -16.21 11.22
C LYS A 65 -15.96 -15.19 10.44
N THR A 66 -14.79 -14.86 10.98
CA THR A 66 -13.82 -13.96 10.32
C THR A 66 -12.83 -14.75 9.49
N TYR A 67 -12.65 -14.35 8.25
CA TYR A 67 -11.73 -14.95 7.29
C TYR A 67 -10.68 -13.93 6.86
N ARG A 68 -9.54 -14.42 6.39
CA ARG A 68 -8.45 -13.60 5.83
C ARG A 68 -8.17 -14.08 4.41
N TRP A 69 -8.66 -13.34 3.43
CA TRP A 69 -8.41 -13.65 2.02
C TRP A 69 -6.99 -13.27 1.61
N CYS A 70 -6.32 -14.16 0.87
CA CYS A 70 -4.97 -13.91 0.37
C CYS A 70 -5.03 -12.87 -0.75
N ALA A 71 -4.53 -11.65 -0.50
CA ALA A 71 -4.43 -10.61 -1.53
C ALA A 71 -3.15 -10.71 -2.38
N CYS A 72 -2.09 -11.35 -1.88
CA CYS A 72 -0.78 -11.36 -2.54
C CYS A 72 -0.58 -12.47 -3.58
N GLY A 73 -1.43 -13.50 -3.60
CA GLY A 73 -1.35 -14.64 -4.50
C GLY A 73 -0.34 -15.74 -4.12
N ARG A 74 0.47 -15.54 -3.08
CA ARG A 74 1.58 -16.44 -2.69
C ARG A 74 1.23 -17.49 -1.62
N SER A 75 0.00 -17.47 -1.10
CA SER A 75 -0.41 -18.44 -0.09
C SER A 75 -0.49 -19.85 -0.67
N LYS A 76 0.00 -20.84 0.08
CA LYS A 76 -0.15 -22.27 -0.22
C LYS A 76 -1.54 -22.79 0.18
N ASN A 77 -2.26 -22.06 1.02
CA ASN A 77 -3.62 -22.38 1.48
C ASN A 77 -4.68 -21.49 0.80
N GLN A 78 -4.65 -21.41 -0.54
CA GLN A 78 -5.64 -20.63 -1.29
C GLN A 78 -7.06 -21.11 -0.97
N PRO A 79 -8.06 -20.20 -0.86
CA PRO A 79 -7.99 -18.76 -1.14
C PRO A 79 -7.57 -17.91 0.07
N PHE A 80 -7.24 -18.53 1.21
CA PHE A 80 -6.95 -17.85 2.47
C PHE A 80 -5.47 -17.53 2.65
N CYS A 81 -5.19 -16.60 3.56
CA CYS A 81 -3.82 -16.19 3.89
C CYS A 81 -3.16 -17.17 4.87
N ASP A 82 -1.93 -17.57 4.56
CA ASP A 82 -1.06 -18.44 5.37
C ASP A 82 0.15 -17.70 5.96
N GLY A 83 0.26 -16.38 5.76
CA GLY A 83 1.41 -15.58 6.19
C GLY A 83 2.53 -15.44 5.15
N SER A 84 2.47 -16.10 4.00
CA SER A 84 3.51 -16.04 2.95
C SER A 84 3.87 -14.62 2.50
N HIS A 85 2.91 -13.68 2.55
CA HIS A 85 3.16 -12.25 2.25
C HIS A 85 4.20 -11.60 3.17
N PHE A 86 4.22 -11.99 4.44
CA PHE A 86 5.14 -11.46 5.44
C PHE A 86 6.55 -12.03 5.23
N PHE A 87 6.65 -13.36 5.10
CA PHE A 87 7.94 -14.03 4.89
C PHE A 87 8.63 -13.61 3.57
N GLN A 88 7.84 -13.33 2.53
CA GLN A 88 8.33 -12.85 1.24
C GLN A 88 8.43 -11.32 1.16
N ARG A 89 8.20 -10.61 2.28
CA ARG A 89 8.30 -9.14 2.39
C ARG A 89 7.59 -8.38 1.26
N THR A 90 6.38 -8.82 0.92
CA THR A 90 5.66 -8.29 -0.25
C THR A 90 5.07 -6.91 -0.01
N GLY A 91 5.00 -6.43 1.23
CA GLY A 91 4.30 -5.19 1.59
C GLY A 91 2.77 -5.26 1.40
N LEU A 92 2.22 -6.40 1.03
CA LEU A 92 0.78 -6.62 0.89
C LEU A 92 0.20 -7.26 2.15
N ALA A 93 -1.01 -6.84 2.54
CA ALA A 93 -1.74 -7.42 3.66
C ALA A 93 -2.96 -8.24 3.18
N PRO A 94 -3.37 -9.29 3.91
CA PRO A 94 -4.59 -10.02 3.60
C PRO A 94 -5.85 -9.20 3.88
N LEU A 95 -6.90 -9.41 3.09
CA LEU A 95 -8.19 -8.77 3.33
C LEU A 95 -8.95 -9.54 4.41
N LYS A 96 -9.13 -8.91 5.57
CA LYS A 96 -9.96 -9.44 6.66
C LYS A 96 -11.43 -9.13 6.37
N PHE A 97 -12.30 -10.13 6.38
CA PHE A 97 -13.74 -9.95 6.24
C PHE A 97 -14.52 -10.92 7.14
N LYS A 98 -15.73 -10.53 7.53
CA LYS A 98 -16.65 -11.36 8.32
C LYS A 98 -17.78 -11.83 7.41
N ALA A 99 -18.02 -13.13 7.37
CA ALA A 99 -19.13 -13.69 6.61
C ALA A 99 -20.45 -13.29 7.28
N GLN A 100 -21.39 -12.77 6.49
CA GLN A 100 -22.70 -12.34 7.01
C GLN A 100 -23.68 -13.50 7.13
N GLU A 101 -23.59 -14.44 6.19
CA GLU A 101 -24.46 -15.61 6.09
C GLU A 101 -23.63 -16.88 5.91
N THR A 102 -24.23 -18.03 6.23
CA THR A 102 -23.63 -19.34 5.97
C THR A 102 -23.99 -19.75 4.56
N SER A 103 -23.06 -19.62 3.62
CA SER A 103 -23.29 -19.93 2.21
C SER A 103 -22.02 -20.38 1.50
N THR A 104 -22.18 -21.15 0.42
CA THR A 104 -21.06 -21.54 -0.44
C THR A 104 -20.82 -20.45 -1.49
N VAL A 105 -19.66 -19.79 -1.41
CA VAL A 105 -19.30 -18.70 -2.31
C VAL A 105 -18.01 -19.01 -3.08
N ALA A 106 -17.86 -18.42 -4.26
CA ALA A 106 -16.64 -18.52 -5.05
C ALA A 106 -15.69 -17.37 -4.68
N LEU A 107 -14.53 -17.70 -4.10
CA LEU A 107 -13.49 -16.73 -3.75
C LEU A 107 -12.43 -16.60 -4.85
N CYS A 108 -11.92 -15.39 -5.02
CA CYS A 108 -10.97 -15.06 -6.07
C CYS A 108 -9.57 -15.64 -5.78
N THR A 109 -8.96 -16.27 -6.78
CA THR A 109 -7.60 -16.82 -6.74
C THR A 109 -6.64 -16.15 -7.73
N CYS A 110 -7.15 -15.50 -8.78
CA CYS A 110 -6.30 -14.76 -9.74
C CYS A 110 -5.81 -13.40 -9.23
N LYS A 111 -6.41 -12.89 -8.16
CA LYS A 111 -6.08 -11.61 -7.48
C LYS A 111 -6.30 -10.35 -8.33
N ALA A 112 -6.99 -10.49 -9.46
CA ALA A 112 -7.38 -9.41 -10.36
C ALA A 112 -8.85 -9.00 -10.22
N THR A 113 -9.57 -9.50 -9.21
CA THR A 113 -11.00 -9.18 -9.05
C THR A 113 -11.20 -7.72 -8.67
N GLN A 114 -12.26 -7.12 -9.19
CA GLN A 114 -12.73 -5.79 -8.81
C GLN A 114 -13.64 -5.82 -7.58
N ARG A 115 -14.07 -7.01 -7.14
CA ARG A 115 -14.95 -7.21 -5.96
C ARG A 115 -14.32 -8.16 -4.93
N PRO A 116 -13.15 -7.82 -4.36
CA PRO A 116 -12.50 -8.68 -3.38
C PRO A 116 -13.38 -8.86 -2.13
N PRO A 117 -13.42 -10.06 -1.53
CA PRO A 117 -12.66 -11.27 -1.82
C PRO A 117 -13.29 -12.20 -2.88
N TYR A 118 -14.44 -11.82 -3.43
CA TYR A 118 -15.29 -12.68 -4.26
C TYR A 118 -14.80 -12.76 -5.71
N CYS A 119 -15.17 -13.83 -6.40
CA CYS A 119 -14.98 -13.91 -7.84
C CYS A 119 -16.04 -13.06 -8.57
N ASP A 120 -15.60 -12.24 -9.52
CA ASP A 120 -16.40 -11.40 -10.41
C ASP A 120 -16.30 -11.84 -11.88
N GLY A 121 -15.61 -12.95 -12.16
CA GLY A 121 -15.38 -13.43 -13.52
C GLY A 121 -14.12 -12.87 -14.19
N THR A 122 -13.40 -11.92 -13.59
CA THR A 122 -12.18 -11.33 -14.17
C THR A 122 -11.12 -12.37 -14.51
N HIS A 123 -11.13 -13.52 -13.85
CA HIS A 123 -10.25 -14.65 -14.17
C HIS A 123 -10.39 -15.15 -15.63
N ARG A 124 -11.52 -14.92 -16.30
CA ARG A 124 -11.75 -15.31 -17.70
C ARG A 124 -11.19 -14.31 -18.72
N SER A 125 -10.73 -13.15 -18.27
CA SER A 125 -10.17 -12.11 -19.14
C SER A 125 -8.87 -12.58 -19.80
N LYS A 126 -8.60 -12.05 -21.00
CA LYS A 126 -7.39 -12.38 -21.77
C LYS A 126 -6.09 -12.15 -20.96
N PRO A 127 -5.91 -11.05 -20.20
CA PRO A 127 -4.70 -10.85 -19.40
C PRO A 127 -4.44 -11.98 -18.40
N VAL A 128 -5.48 -12.40 -17.66
CA VAL A 128 -5.34 -13.48 -16.65
C VAL A 128 -5.11 -14.83 -17.29
N GLN A 129 -5.80 -15.13 -18.40
CA GLN A 129 -5.65 -16.41 -19.09
C GLN A 129 -4.27 -16.57 -19.74
N LYS A 130 -3.69 -15.48 -20.23
CA LYS A 130 -2.35 -15.47 -20.83
C LYS A 130 -1.22 -15.44 -19.79
N ALA A 131 -1.47 -14.98 -18.57
CA ALA A 131 -0.46 -14.94 -17.53
C ALA A 131 -0.03 -16.34 -17.08
N GLU A 132 1.25 -16.46 -16.69
CA GLU A 132 1.78 -17.65 -16.04
C GLU A 132 1.35 -17.69 -14.57
N VAL A 133 1.00 -18.87 -14.07
CA VAL A 133 0.63 -19.06 -12.66
C VAL A 133 1.86 -18.81 -11.78
N GLY A 134 1.69 -18.01 -10.71
CA GLY A 134 2.78 -17.59 -9.84
C GLY A 134 3.44 -16.28 -10.24
N THR A 135 3.10 -15.72 -11.41
CA THR A 135 3.64 -14.45 -11.91
C THR A 135 2.66 -13.30 -11.68
N ALA A 136 3.19 -12.08 -11.59
CA ALA A 136 2.39 -10.85 -11.50
C ALA A 136 1.69 -10.54 -12.83
N LEU A 137 0.50 -9.93 -12.74
CA LEU A 137 -0.20 -9.35 -13.89
C LEU A 137 0.34 -7.95 -14.26
#